data_AF-A0A752NFA0-F1
#
_entry.id   AF-A0A752NFA0-F1
#
_cell.length_a   1.000
_cell.length_b   1.000
_cell.length_c   1.000
_cell.angle_alpha   90.00
_cell.angle_beta   90.00
_cell.angle_gamma   90.00
#
_symmetry.space_group_name_H-M   'P 1'
#
loop_
_entity.id
_entity.type
_entity.pdbx_description
1 polymer ?
#
loop_
_entity_poly.entity_id
_entity_poly.type
_entity_poly.pdbx_seq_one_letter_code
_entity_poly.pdbx_strand_id
1 'polypeptide(L)'
;MVERFSMNPVSCKLLNEAWEKEFPDEVAIAERMLALLDELEAETRYREGAFIACNRWHDKFREADDKLEAAERRIAELEHSETQLINERDSAESALNDAYKAVMGQAPEWSNWFSFENAIDEIELVCELWRNQTDDVIQFRQRIAELESNEIREDGNQFLVVRHPGKTPVIKHWSGDPEEFLRNLIEQDPLVTIDIITHRYYGVGGQWVQDADEYLHMMAAAGIGKGK
;
A
#
# COMPACT_ATOMS: atom_id res chain seq x y z
N MET A 1 -72.65 -66.26 5.83
CA MET A 1 -72.98 -67.49 5.07
C MET A 1 -71.76 -68.38 5.19
N VAL A 2 -71.79 -69.41 6.05
CA VAL A 2 -70.65 -70.32 6.23
C VAL A 2 -70.82 -71.47 5.24
N GLU A 3 -69.94 -71.58 4.24
CA GLU A 3 -69.95 -72.72 3.33
C GLU A 3 -69.66 -73.99 4.12
N ARG A 4 -70.62 -74.91 4.18
CA ARG A 4 -70.37 -76.27 4.69
C ARG A 4 -69.56 -77.02 3.64
N PHE A 5 -68.24 -77.01 3.79
CA PHE A 5 -67.38 -77.94 3.07
C PHE A 5 -67.72 -79.37 3.51
N SER A 6 -68.41 -80.12 2.64
CA SER A 6 -68.62 -81.56 2.79
C SER A 6 -67.51 -82.27 2.03
N MET A 7 -66.55 -82.83 2.76
CA MET A 7 -65.49 -83.65 2.17
C MET A 7 -66.04 -85.04 1.89
N ASN A 8 -65.71 -85.61 0.74
CA ASN A 8 -66.19 -86.95 0.40
C ASN A 8 -65.54 -88.00 1.32
N PRO A 9 -66.18 -89.17 1.53
CA PRO A 9 -65.70 -90.17 2.48
C PRO A 9 -64.31 -90.75 2.17
N VAL A 10 -63.90 -90.76 0.90
CA VAL A 10 -62.58 -91.26 0.47
C VAL A 10 -61.50 -90.23 0.83
N SER A 11 -61.75 -88.95 0.57
CA SER A 11 -60.87 -87.84 0.95
C SER A 11 -60.72 -87.73 2.48
N CYS A 12 -61.78 -87.95 3.25
CA CYS A 12 -61.68 -88.01 4.72
C CYS A 12 -60.79 -89.16 5.20
N LYS A 13 -60.92 -90.35 4.61
CA LYS A 13 -60.07 -91.49 4.98
C LYS A 13 -58.61 -91.25 4.65
N LEU A 14 -58.32 -90.78 3.43
CA LEU A 14 -56.95 -90.47 3.00
C LEU A 14 -56.32 -89.38 3.87
N LEU A 15 -57.10 -88.35 4.25
CA LEU A 15 -56.63 -87.31 5.15
C LEU A 15 -56.34 -87.87 6.54
N ASN A 16 -57.22 -88.72 7.09
CA ASN A 16 -57.01 -89.34 8.40
C ASN A 16 -55.83 -90.31 8.41
N GLU A 17 -55.66 -91.13 7.37
CA GLU A 17 -54.52 -92.05 7.24
C GLU A 17 -53.20 -91.28 7.09
N ALA A 18 -53.19 -90.18 6.34
CA ALA A 18 -52.03 -89.30 6.24
C ALA A 18 -51.74 -88.60 7.58
N TRP A 19 -52.78 -88.16 8.28
CA TRP A 19 -52.69 -87.52 9.59
C TRP A 19 -52.15 -88.48 10.64
N GLU A 20 -52.69 -89.69 10.77
CA GLU A 20 -52.22 -90.70 11.73
C GLU A 20 -50.79 -91.17 11.41
N LYS A 21 -50.37 -91.10 10.14
CA LYS A 21 -49.00 -91.40 9.73
C LYS A 21 -48.02 -90.29 10.11
N GLU A 22 -48.41 -89.04 9.96
CA GLU A 22 -47.57 -87.88 10.24
C GLU A 22 -47.59 -87.50 11.73
N PHE A 23 -48.69 -87.81 12.41
CA PHE A 23 -48.96 -87.55 13.82
C PHE A 23 -49.48 -88.81 14.52
N PRO A 24 -48.59 -89.78 14.79
CA PRO A 24 -48.97 -91.06 15.38
C PRO A 24 -49.49 -90.97 16.83
N ASP A 25 -49.08 -89.93 17.57
CA ASP A 25 -49.56 -89.65 18.93
C ASP A 25 -49.53 -88.15 19.25
N GLU A 26 -50.02 -87.80 20.44
CA GLU A 26 -50.04 -86.41 20.93
C GLU A 26 -48.62 -85.84 21.16
N VAL A 27 -47.62 -86.70 21.38
CA VAL A 27 -46.24 -86.29 21.58
C VAL A 27 -45.64 -85.80 20.26
N ALA A 28 -45.85 -86.52 19.16
CA ALA A 28 -45.43 -86.10 17.83
C ALA A 28 -46.08 -84.77 17.40
N ILE A 29 -47.34 -84.55 17.78
CA ILE A 29 -48.02 -83.26 17.57
C ILE A 29 -47.35 -82.17 18.41
N ALA A 30 -47.08 -82.41 19.69
CA ALA A 30 -46.44 -81.45 20.58
C ALA A 30 -45.01 -81.11 20.14
N GLU A 31 -44.23 -82.08 19.68
CA GLU A 31 -42.89 -81.89 19.13
C GLU A 31 -42.91 -81.03 17.86
N ARG A 32 -43.88 -81.27 16.96
CA ARG A 32 -44.04 -80.42 15.76
C ARG A 32 -44.45 -78.99 16.12
N MET A 33 -45.34 -78.83 17.10
CA MET A 33 -45.75 -77.51 17.58
C MET A 33 -44.58 -76.78 18.25
N LEU A 34 -43.77 -77.48 19.05
CA LEU A 34 -42.57 -76.92 19.68
C LEU A 34 -41.58 -76.42 18.62
N ALA A 35 -41.30 -77.24 17.60
CA ALA A 35 -40.40 -76.86 16.52
C ALA A 35 -40.88 -75.61 15.75
N LEU A 36 -42.20 -75.49 15.53
CA LEU A 36 -42.78 -74.30 14.89
C LEU A 36 -42.70 -73.05 15.79
N LEU A 37 -42.81 -73.21 17.11
CA LEU A 37 -42.63 -72.12 18.06
C LEU A 37 -41.17 -71.66 18.11
N ASP A 38 -40.22 -72.59 18.13
CA ASP A 38 -38.79 -72.29 18.08
C ASP A 38 -38.42 -71.56 16.77
N GLU A 39 -38.98 -71.99 15.64
CA GLU A 39 -38.80 -71.34 14.34
C GLU A 39 -39.38 -69.91 14.32
N LEU A 40 -40.59 -69.73 14.87
CA LEU A 40 -41.22 -68.41 14.96
C LEU A 40 -40.44 -67.46 15.89
N GLU A 41 -39.90 -67.96 17.00
CA GLU A 41 -39.08 -67.18 17.92
C GLU A 41 -37.74 -66.80 17.27
N ALA A 42 -37.11 -67.71 16.53
CA ALA A 42 -35.88 -67.44 15.79
C ALA A 42 -36.09 -66.35 14.72
N GLU A 43 -37.18 -66.43 13.95
CA GLU A 43 -37.53 -65.42 12.94
C GLU A 43 -37.84 -64.06 13.58
N THR A 44 -38.54 -64.06 14.73
CA THR A 44 -38.82 -62.82 15.48
C THR A 44 -37.53 -62.15 15.94
N ARG A 45 -36.61 -62.92 16.54
CA ARG A 45 -35.29 -62.42 16.95
C ARG A 45 -34.47 -61.90 15.77
N TYR A 46 -34.52 -62.60 14.63
CA TYR A 46 -33.85 -62.16 13.41
C TYR A 46 -34.40 -60.81 12.93
N ARG A 47 -35.73 -60.66 12.89
CA ARG A 47 -36.41 -59.42 12.48
C ARG A 47 -36.09 -58.26 13.43
N GLU A 48 -36.08 -58.48 14.73
CA GLU A 48 -35.68 -57.48 15.72
C GLU A 48 -34.21 -57.08 15.55
N GLY A 49 -33.31 -58.07 15.36
CA GLY A 49 -31.90 -57.82 15.08
C GLY A 49 -31.69 -57.00 13.80
N ALA A 50 -32.44 -57.30 12.73
CA ALA A 50 -32.43 -56.55 11.48
C ALA A 50 -32.91 -55.10 11.68
N PHE A 51 -33.95 -54.88 12.48
CA PHE A 51 -34.45 -53.54 12.82
C PHE A 51 -33.41 -52.73 13.59
N ILE A 52 -32.78 -53.32 14.61
CA ILE A 52 -31.71 -52.68 15.38
C ILE A 52 -30.52 -52.31 14.46
N ALA A 53 -30.12 -53.22 13.58
CA ALA A 53 -29.06 -52.96 12.61
C ALA A 53 -29.44 -51.81 11.65
N CYS A 54 -30.68 -51.77 11.18
CA CYS A 54 -31.19 -50.71 10.32
C CYS A 54 -31.17 -49.35 11.00
N ASN A 55 -31.66 -49.25 12.25
CA ASN A 55 -31.62 -48.00 13.01
C ASN A 55 -30.19 -47.53 13.26
N ARG A 56 -29.28 -48.46 13.60
CA ARG A 56 -27.87 -48.12 13.79
C ARG A 56 -27.23 -47.56 12.51
N TRP A 57 -27.60 -48.10 11.35
CA TRP A 57 -27.17 -47.54 10.07
C TRP A 57 -27.77 -46.16 9.85
N HIS A 58 -29.06 -45.98 10.14
CA HIS A 58 -29.74 -44.69 10.03
C HIS A 58 -29.07 -43.61 10.90
N ASP A 59 -28.71 -43.93 12.14
CA ASP A 59 -28.00 -43.00 13.02
C ASP A 59 -26.62 -42.64 12.47
N LYS A 60 -25.87 -43.61 11.93
CA LYS A 60 -24.59 -43.35 11.27
C LYS A 60 -24.71 -42.47 10.04
N PHE A 61 -25.76 -42.65 9.23
CA PHE A 61 -26.02 -41.78 8.09
C PHE A 61 -26.31 -40.36 8.54
N ARG A 62 -27.15 -40.19 9.56
CA ARG A 62 -27.41 -38.87 10.15
C ARG A 62 -26.13 -38.21 10.66
N GLU A 63 -25.30 -38.92 11.41
CA GLU A 63 -24.01 -38.39 11.87
C GLU A 63 -23.06 -38.03 10.72
N ALA A 64 -23.12 -38.77 9.60
CA ALA A 64 -22.32 -38.47 8.42
C ALA A 64 -22.84 -37.22 7.70
N ASP A 65 -24.16 -37.06 7.58
CA ASP A 65 -24.80 -35.88 7.00
C ASP A 65 -24.49 -34.63 7.85
N ASP A 66 -24.59 -34.72 9.17
CA ASP A 66 -24.25 -33.62 10.08
C ASP A 66 -22.77 -33.19 9.93
N LYS A 67 -21.86 -34.17 9.75
CA LYS A 67 -20.43 -33.90 9.51
C LYS A 67 -20.19 -33.29 8.13
N LEU A 68 -20.93 -33.76 7.12
CA LEU A 68 -20.84 -33.22 5.76
C LEU A 68 -21.29 -31.76 5.76
N GLU A 69 -22.44 -31.45 6.36
CA GLU A 69 -22.95 -30.09 6.44
C GLU A 69 -21.98 -29.17 7.21
N ALA A 70 -21.39 -29.64 8.31
CA ALA A 70 -20.39 -28.88 9.05
C ALA A 70 -19.12 -28.62 8.21
N ALA A 71 -18.67 -29.61 7.43
CA ALA A 71 -17.53 -29.46 6.53
C ALA A 71 -17.81 -28.49 5.39
N GLU A 72 -19.00 -28.58 4.77
CA GLU A 72 -19.45 -27.66 3.71
C GLU A 72 -19.53 -26.22 4.21
N ARG A 73 -20.09 -25.99 5.41
CA ARG A 73 -20.10 -24.66 6.03
C ARG A 73 -18.68 -24.15 6.25
N ARG A 74 -17.77 -25.00 6.72
CA ARG A 74 -16.37 -24.61 6.93
C ARG A 74 -15.65 -24.26 5.63
N ILE A 75 -15.92 -24.99 4.55
CA ILE A 75 -15.39 -24.69 3.21
C ILE A 75 -15.91 -23.33 2.74
N ALA A 76 -17.21 -23.07 2.84
CA ALA A 76 -17.80 -21.78 2.46
C ALA A 76 -17.22 -20.60 3.27
N GLU A 77 -16.99 -20.78 4.57
CA GLU A 77 -16.30 -19.77 5.40
C GLU A 77 -14.87 -19.51 4.91
N LEU A 78 -14.12 -20.57 4.60
CA LEU A 78 -12.75 -20.46 4.12
C LEU A 78 -12.70 -19.76 2.76
N GLU A 79 -13.54 -20.16 1.81
CA GLU A 79 -13.66 -19.53 0.49
C GLU A 79 -13.98 -18.02 0.60
N HIS A 80 -14.88 -17.66 1.52
CA HIS A 80 -15.17 -16.25 1.79
C HIS A 80 -13.96 -15.50 2.35
N SER A 81 -13.28 -16.09 3.34
CA SER A 81 -12.08 -15.48 3.94
C SER A 81 -10.92 -15.36 2.96
N GLU A 82 -10.71 -16.34 2.09
CA GLU A 82 -9.68 -16.31 1.04
C GLU A 82 -9.97 -15.21 0.02
N THR A 83 -11.24 -15.09 -0.40
CA THR A 83 -11.66 -14.00 -1.29
C THR A 83 -11.42 -12.63 -0.66
N GLN A 84 -11.70 -12.49 0.63
CA GLN A 84 -11.42 -11.25 1.37
C GLN A 84 -9.91 -10.95 1.40
N LEU A 85 -9.07 -11.95 1.72
CA LEU A 85 -7.61 -11.77 1.76
C LEU A 85 -7.03 -11.39 0.40
N ILE A 86 -7.57 -11.92 -0.69
CA ILE A 86 -7.18 -11.52 -2.05
C ILE A 86 -7.51 -10.05 -2.30
N ASN A 87 -8.73 -9.61 -1.96
CA ASN A 87 -9.13 -8.21 -2.13
C ASN A 87 -8.28 -7.25 -1.28
N GLU A 88 -7.98 -7.63 -0.04
CA GLU A 88 -7.11 -6.85 0.86
C GLU A 88 -5.69 -6.77 0.31
N ARG A 89 -5.14 -7.88 -0.18
CA ARG A 89 -3.82 -7.93 -0.83
C ARG A 89 -3.79 -7.03 -2.06
N ASP A 90 -4.77 -7.14 -2.95
CA ASP A 90 -4.81 -6.35 -4.19
C ASP A 90 -4.94 -4.85 -3.88
N SER A 91 -5.71 -4.48 -2.85
CA SER A 91 -5.77 -3.11 -2.36
C SER A 91 -4.43 -2.63 -1.80
N ALA A 92 -3.72 -3.47 -1.05
CA ALA A 92 -2.40 -3.14 -0.50
C ALA A 92 -1.35 -2.99 -1.60
N GLU A 93 -1.36 -3.88 -2.60
CA GLU A 93 -0.50 -3.81 -3.78
C GLU A 93 -0.76 -2.53 -4.57
N SER A 94 -2.02 -2.16 -4.78
CA SER A 94 -2.37 -0.90 -5.44
C SER A 94 -1.85 0.31 -4.66
N ALA A 95 -2.03 0.34 -3.34
CA ALA A 95 -1.54 1.43 -2.51
C ALA A 95 -0.01 1.55 -2.54
N LEU A 96 0.70 0.42 -2.54
CA LEU A 96 2.16 0.39 -2.65
C LEU A 96 2.64 0.81 -4.03
N ASN A 97 1.98 0.38 -5.10
CA ASN A 97 2.26 0.82 -6.47
C ASN A 97 2.12 2.35 -6.60
N ASP A 98 1.05 2.91 -6.04
CA ASP A 98 0.81 4.35 -6.05
C ASP A 98 1.88 5.11 -5.26
N ALA A 99 2.24 4.62 -4.07
CA ALA A 99 3.31 5.21 -3.25
C ALA A 99 4.67 5.16 -3.96
N TYR A 100 5.03 4.01 -4.52
CA TYR A 100 6.26 3.84 -5.27
C TYR A 100 6.30 4.77 -6.48
N LYS A 101 5.19 4.85 -7.24
CA LYS A 101 5.09 5.77 -8.39
C LYS A 101 5.17 7.24 -7.98
N ALA A 102 4.62 7.62 -6.84
CA ALA A 102 4.70 8.99 -6.34
C ALA A 102 6.15 9.40 -6.01
N VAL A 103 6.95 8.47 -5.46
CA VAL A 103 8.34 8.73 -5.06
C VAL A 103 9.31 8.57 -6.24
N MET A 104 9.17 7.49 -7.01
CA MET A 104 10.12 7.11 -8.07
C MET A 104 9.74 7.66 -9.45
N GLY A 105 8.50 8.15 -9.62
CA GLY A 105 7.97 8.66 -10.90
C GLY A 105 7.49 7.58 -11.86
N GLN A 106 7.70 6.30 -11.55
CA GLN A 106 7.31 5.15 -12.35
C GLN A 106 6.74 4.04 -11.47
N ALA A 107 5.89 3.17 -12.04
CA ALA A 107 5.40 2.01 -11.31
C ALA A 107 6.54 0.99 -11.09
N PRO A 108 6.51 0.20 -10.01
CA PRO A 108 7.50 -0.83 -9.78
C PRO A 108 7.34 -1.98 -10.80
N GLU A 109 8.45 -2.57 -11.21
CA GLU A 109 8.45 -3.76 -12.06
C GLU A 109 8.55 -5.02 -11.19
N TRP A 110 7.39 -5.57 -10.83
CA TRP A 110 7.33 -6.80 -10.05
C TRP A 110 8.03 -7.95 -10.77
N SER A 111 8.94 -8.62 -10.06
CA SER A 111 9.64 -9.80 -10.57
C SER A 111 9.95 -10.76 -9.44
N ASN A 112 10.36 -11.98 -9.78
CA ASN A 112 10.78 -12.95 -8.76
C ASN A 112 12.01 -12.49 -7.94
N TRP A 113 12.73 -11.47 -8.39
CA TRP A 113 13.89 -10.90 -7.69
C TRP A 113 13.62 -9.51 -7.09
N PHE A 114 12.41 -8.98 -7.31
CA PHE A 114 12.01 -7.66 -6.85
C PHE A 114 10.66 -7.78 -6.12
N SER A 115 10.72 -7.76 -4.80
CA SER A 115 9.58 -7.96 -3.90
C SER A 115 9.09 -6.64 -3.29
N PHE A 116 8.01 -6.71 -2.51
CA PHE A 116 7.49 -5.55 -1.77
C PHE A 116 8.52 -4.92 -0.82
N GLU A 117 9.38 -5.74 -0.21
CA GLU A 117 10.46 -5.27 0.68
C GLU A 117 11.45 -4.40 -0.10
N ASN A 118 11.91 -4.88 -1.26
CA ASN A 118 12.80 -4.12 -2.14
C ASN A 118 12.19 -2.78 -2.56
N ALA A 119 10.89 -2.75 -2.88
CA ALA A 119 10.20 -1.52 -3.26
C ALA A 119 10.14 -0.51 -2.10
N ILE A 120 9.94 -0.98 -0.87
CA ILE A 120 9.93 -0.15 0.32
C ILE A 120 11.33 0.39 0.61
N ASP A 121 12.37 -0.46 0.54
CA ASP A 121 13.76 -0.06 0.74
C ASP A 121 14.19 1.03 -0.25
N GLU A 122 13.80 0.91 -1.53
CA GLU A 122 14.08 1.93 -2.54
C GLU A 122 13.35 3.25 -2.25
N ILE A 123 12.07 3.19 -1.86
CA ILE A 123 11.31 4.38 -1.45
C ILE A 123 12.01 5.07 -0.27
N GLU A 124 12.39 4.30 0.75
CA GLU A 124 13.07 4.83 1.94
C GLU A 124 14.38 5.52 1.56
N LEU A 125 15.22 4.87 0.75
CA LEU A 125 16.48 5.42 0.29
C LEU A 125 16.29 6.74 -0.45
N VAL A 126 15.33 6.83 -1.37
CA VAL A 126 15.08 8.07 -2.12
C VAL A 126 14.54 9.18 -1.20
N CYS A 127 13.66 8.85 -0.26
CA CYS A 127 13.16 9.80 0.72
C CYS A 127 14.27 10.37 1.62
N GLU A 128 15.21 9.51 2.05
CA GLU A 128 16.38 9.96 2.82
C GLU A 128 17.29 10.88 2.01
N LEU A 129 17.56 10.55 0.75
CA LEU A 129 18.38 11.39 -0.13
C LEU A 129 17.76 12.78 -0.33
N TRP A 130 16.45 12.86 -0.56
CA TRP A 130 15.75 14.14 -0.69
C TRP A 130 15.76 14.96 0.59
N ARG A 131 15.63 14.30 1.76
CA ARG A 131 15.72 14.97 3.06
C ARG A 131 17.09 15.60 3.24
N ASN A 132 18.16 14.84 2.99
CA ASN A 132 19.54 15.32 3.12
C ASN A 132 19.82 16.48 2.16
N GLN A 133 19.39 16.39 0.89
CA GLN A 133 19.54 17.49 -0.06
C GLN A 133 18.79 18.76 0.37
N THR A 134 17.60 18.60 0.96
CA THR A 134 16.80 19.72 1.45
C THR A 134 17.48 20.39 2.64
N ASP A 135 18.04 19.60 3.56
CA ASP A 135 18.78 20.09 4.72
C ASP A 135 20.04 20.87 4.30
N ASP A 136 20.79 20.36 3.31
CA ASP A 136 21.95 21.07 2.75
C ASP A 136 21.55 22.44 2.20
N VAL A 137 20.46 22.51 1.42
CA VAL A 137 19.95 23.78 0.87
C VAL A 137 19.57 24.75 1.98
N ILE A 138 18.94 24.28 3.05
CA ILE A 138 18.58 25.10 4.21
C ILE A 138 19.84 25.64 4.88
N GLN A 139 20.84 24.79 5.13
CA GLN A 139 22.11 25.19 5.72
C GLN A 139 22.85 26.22 4.85
N PHE A 140 22.88 26.02 3.53
CA PHE A 140 23.50 26.99 2.62
C PHE A 140 22.78 28.33 2.65
N ARG A 141 21.45 28.34 2.65
CA ARG A 141 20.67 29.59 2.75
C ARG A 141 20.95 30.32 4.06
N GLN A 142 21.03 29.61 5.18
CA GLN A 142 21.38 30.19 6.47
C GLN A 142 22.80 30.78 6.45
N ARG A 143 23.77 30.05 5.89
CA ARG A 143 25.15 30.53 5.79
C ARG A 143 25.29 31.74 4.89
N ILE A 144 24.58 31.79 3.76
CA ILE A 144 24.56 32.96 2.88
C ILE A 144 23.99 34.16 3.62
N ALA A 145 22.85 34.02 4.31
CA ALA A 145 22.25 35.12 5.07
C ALA A 145 23.17 35.62 6.20
N GLU A 146 23.89 34.73 6.88
CA GLU A 146 24.90 35.10 7.88
C GLU A 146 26.05 35.89 7.25
N LEU A 147 26.57 35.44 6.11
CA LEU A 147 27.64 36.12 5.38
C LEU A 147 27.19 37.48 4.83
N GLU A 148 25.97 37.59 4.31
CA GLU A 148 25.38 38.85 3.85
C GLU A 148 25.16 39.82 5.01
N SER A 149 24.72 39.33 6.19
CA SER A 149 24.57 40.16 7.38
C SER A 149 25.91 40.62 7.97
N ASN A 150 26.95 39.81 7.83
CA ASN A 150 28.31 40.12 8.29
C ASN A 150 29.15 40.83 7.22
N GLU A 151 28.60 41.06 6.02
CA GLU A 151 29.26 41.79 4.95
C GLU A 151 29.47 43.24 5.41
N ILE A 152 30.72 43.58 5.78
CA ILE A 152 31.11 44.95 6.05
C ILE A 152 31.14 45.68 4.71
N ARG A 153 30.07 46.42 4.40
CA ARG A 153 30.12 47.46 3.37
C ARG A 153 30.92 48.64 3.95
N GLU A 154 32.21 48.67 3.66
CA GLU A 154 33.04 49.82 4.04
C GLU A 154 32.64 51.04 3.21
N ASP A 155 31.81 51.91 3.80
CA ASP A 155 31.61 53.29 3.32
C ASP A 155 32.98 53.98 3.29
N GLY A 156 33.49 54.24 2.08
CA GLY A 156 34.76 54.95 1.86
C GLY A 156 35.77 54.26 0.94
N ASN A 157 35.51 53.03 0.47
CA ASN A 157 36.40 52.34 -0.48
C ASN A 157 36.29 52.83 -1.94
N GLN A 158 35.53 53.90 -2.15
CA GLN A 158 35.40 54.54 -3.44
C GLN A 158 35.84 56.00 -3.39
N PHE A 159 36.57 56.42 -4.43
CA PHE A 159 36.93 57.81 -4.66
C PHE A 159 36.90 58.12 -6.15
N LEU A 160 36.80 59.40 -6.47
CA LEU A 160 36.76 59.91 -7.82
C LEU A 160 38.13 60.47 -8.17
N VAL A 161 38.63 60.14 -9.36
CA VAL A 161 39.74 60.87 -9.97
C VAL A 161 39.15 61.80 -11.02
N VAL A 162 39.14 63.10 -10.70
CA VAL A 162 38.57 64.14 -11.55
C VAL A 162 39.68 64.84 -12.33
N ARG A 163 39.57 64.89 -13.65
CA ARG A 163 40.57 65.50 -14.54
C ARG A 163 39.93 66.63 -15.34
N HIS A 164 40.43 67.84 -15.11
CA HIS A 164 40.05 69.02 -15.88
C HIS A 164 41.11 69.31 -16.95
N PRO A 165 40.74 69.73 -18.17
CA PRO A 165 41.69 70.07 -19.22
C PRO A 165 42.71 71.13 -18.76
N GLY A 166 44.01 70.81 -18.87
CA GLY A 166 45.10 71.72 -18.51
C GLY A 166 45.36 71.88 -17.00
N LYS A 167 44.69 71.09 -16.13
CA LYS A 167 44.93 71.08 -14.67
C LYS A 167 45.41 69.69 -14.21
N THR A 168 46.07 69.66 -13.06
CA THR A 168 46.43 68.39 -12.39
C THR A 168 45.18 67.65 -11.92
N PRO A 169 45.09 66.31 -12.08
CA PRO A 169 43.99 65.52 -11.55
C PRO A 169 43.79 65.70 -10.03
N VAL A 170 42.54 65.67 -9.59
CA VAL A 170 42.16 65.83 -8.18
C VAL A 170 41.39 64.61 -7.71
N ILE A 171 41.77 64.07 -6.56
CA ILE A 171 41.01 63.01 -5.89
C ILE A 171 39.88 63.67 -5.09
N LYS A 172 38.64 63.22 -5.30
CA LYS A 172 37.47 63.68 -4.55
C LYS A 172 36.73 62.49 -3.93
N HIS A 173 36.15 62.73 -2.76
CA HIS A 173 35.12 61.88 -2.19
C HIS A 173 33.77 62.60 -2.35
N TRP A 174 32.70 61.85 -2.60
CA TRP A 174 31.35 62.41 -2.60
C TRP A 174 30.69 62.17 -1.25
N SER A 175 29.67 62.96 -0.97
CA SER A 175 28.76 62.77 0.16
C SER A 175 27.33 62.89 -0.35
N GLY A 176 26.44 62.03 0.14
CA GLY A 176 25.06 61.96 -0.38
C GLY A 176 24.94 61.11 -1.64
N ASP A 177 23.98 61.45 -2.50
CA ASP A 177 23.68 60.68 -3.72
C ASP A 177 24.81 60.78 -4.76
N PRO A 178 25.47 59.67 -5.14
CA PRO A 178 26.55 59.69 -6.11
C PRO A 178 26.11 60.16 -7.51
N GLU A 179 24.89 59.86 -7.95
CA GLU A 179 24.43 60.26 -9.29
C GLU A 179 24.28 61.77 -9.40
N GLU A 180 23.62 62.40 -8.43
CA GLU A 180 23.48 63.86 -8.37
C GLU A 180 24.84 64.56 -8.26
N PHE A 181 25.77 64.02 -7.46
CA PHE A 181 27.11 64.57 -7.32
C PHE A 181 27.91 64.54 -8.63
N LEU A 182 27.87 63.43 -9.37
CA LEU A 182 28.56 63.29 -10.66
C LEU A 182 27.94 64.21 -11.72
N ARG A 183 26.61 64.28 -11.81
CA ARG A 183 25.91 65.18 -12.75
C ARG A 183 26.30 66.64 -12.50
N ASN A 184 26.35 67.07 -11.24
CA ASN A 184 26.77 68.42 -10.88
C ASN A 184 28.21 68.74 -11.32
N LEU A 185 29.14 67.78 -11.23
CA LEU A 185 30.52 67.99 -11.68
C LEU A 185 30.61 68.12 -13.20
N ILE A 186 29.89 67.27 -13.93
CA ILE A 186 29.86 67.28 -15.40
C ILE A 186 29.15 68.54 -15.92
N GLU A 187 28.10 69.00 -15.26
CA GLU A 187 27.39 70.24 -15.62
C GLU A 187 28.27 71.48 -15.41
N GLN A 188 29.09 71.51 -14.36
CA GLN A 188 30.02 72.61 -14.10
C GLN A 188 31.18 72.70 -15.10
N ASP A 189 31.64 71.57 -15.63
CA ASP A 189 32.69 71.50 -16.65
C ASP A 189 32.40 70.35 -17.62
N PRO A 190 31.76 70.62 -18.78
CA PRO A 190 31.38 69.58 -19.75
C PRO A 190 32.55 68.82 -20.38
N LEU A 191 33.81 69.27 -20.18
CA LEU A 191 35.01 68.61 -20.69
C LEU A 191 35.77 67.85 -19.58
N VAL A 192 35.19 67.74 -18.38
CA VAL A 192 35.78 66.98 -17.28
C VAL A 192 35.71 65.48 -17.57
N THR A 193 36.78 64.76 -17.26
CA THR A 193 36.74 63.29 -17.22
C THR A 193 36.81 62.83 -15.77
N ILE A 194 35.94 61.88 -15.41
CA ILE A 194 35.79 61.42 -14.03
C ILE A 194 35.86 59.90 -14.02
N ASP A 195 36.89 59.38 -13.37
CA ASP A 195 37.05 57.94 -13.11
C ASP A 195 36.55 57.64 -11.69
N ILE A 196 35.57 56.74 -11.55
CA ILE A 196 35.16 56.16 -10.27
C ILE A 196 36.08 54.99 -9.96
N ILE A 197 36.82 55.11 -8.86
CA ILE A 197 37.78 54.10 -8.42
C ILE A 197 37.21 53.38 -7.21
N THR A 198 37.10 52.07 -7.29
CA THR A 198 36.74 51.18 -6.17
C THR A 198 37.92 50.28 -5.81
N HIS A 199 38.42 50.40 -4.59
CA HIS A 199 39.40 49.45 -4.05
C HIS A 199 38.71 48.18 -3.58
N ARG A 200 39.24 47.01 -3.95
CA ARG A 200 38.87 45.73 -3.33
C ARG A 200 39.80 45.47 -2.16
N TYR A 201 39.26 45.19 -0.99
CA TYR A 201 40.01 44.54 0.08
C TYR A 201 39.31 43.27 0.55
N TYR A 202 39.91 42.14 0.18
CA TYR A 202 40.02 40.88 0.91
C TYR A 202 40.89 39.94 0.06
N GLY A 203 42.22 39.99 0.25
CA GLY A 203 43.17 39.01 -0.33
C GLY A 203 43.35 38.98 -1.87
N VAL A 204 42.52 39.67 -2.65
CA VAL A 204 42.61 39.71 -4.12
C VAL A 204 43.04 41.12 -4.55
N GLY A 205 44.29 41.27 -4.98
CA GLY A 205 44.76 42.55 -5.53
C GLY A 205 43.97 42.95 -6.77
N GLY A 206 43.53 44.21 -6.84
CA GLY A 206 42.85 44.76 -8.02
C GLY A 206 42.16 46.09 -7.72
N GLN A 207 42.11 46.96 -8.72
CA GLN A 207 41.39 48.23 -8.70
C GLN A 207 40.32 48.17 -9.79
N TRP A 208 39.07 48.47 -9.45
CA TRP A 208 38.02 48.66 -10.46
C TRP A 208 37.95 50.15 -10.78
N VAL A 209 38.06 50.46 -12.07
CA VAL A 209 37.98 51.82 -12.60
C VAL A 209 36.81 51.84 -13.58
N GLN A 210 35.85 52.72 -13.33
CA GLN A 210 34.67 52.89 -14.17
C GLN A 210 34.55 54.36 -14.55
N ASP A 211 34.22 54.64 -15.80
CA ASP A 211 33.95 56.01 -16.26
C ASP A 211 32.61 56.51 -15.70
N ALA A 212 32.56 57.76 -15.26
CA ALA A 212 31.37 58.32 -14.63
C ALA A 212 30.17 58.45 -15.60
N ASP A 213 30.40 58.75 -16.87
CA ASP A 213 29.32 58.84 -17.86
C ASP A 213 28.74 57.45 -18.12
N GLU A 214 29.59 56.43 -18.26
CA GLU A 214 29.17 55.03 -18.39
C GLU A 214 28.37 54.58 -17.16
N TYR A 215 28.84 54.91 -15.95
CA TYR A 215 28.13 54.62 -14.70
C TYR A 215 26.73 55.26 -14.67
N LEU A 216 26.63 56.56 -15.00
CA LEU A 216 25.35 57.27 -15.04
C LEU A 216 24.38 56.68 -16.08
N HIS A 217 24.91 56.22 -17.22
CA HIS A 217 24.11 55.51 -18.22
C HIS A 217 23.61 54.16 -17.73
N MET A 218 24.47 53.37 -17.06
CA MET A 218 24.08 52.08 -16.48
C MET A 218 23.00 52.23 -15.41
N MET A 219 23.14 53.19 -14.50
CA MET A 219 22.17 53.40 -13.41
C MET A 219 20.83 53.91 -13.94
N ALA A 220 20.86 54.77 -14.97
CA ALA A 220 19.65 55.18 -15.68
C ALA A 220 18.96 54.00 -16.39
N ALA A 221 19.72 53.07 -16.98
CA ALA A 221 19.20 51.87 -17.64
C ALA A 221 18.66 50.81 -16.66
N ALA A 222 19.26 50.71 -15.46
CA ALA A 222 18.85 49.78 -14.41
C ALA A 222 17.55 50.20 -13.69
N GLY A 223 17.02 51.40 -13.95
CA GLY A 223 15.77 51.88 -13.37
C GLY A 223 15.83 52.20 -11.87
N ILE A 224 17.04 52.29 -11.30
CA ILE A 224 17.25 52.52 -9.85
C ILE A 224 17.10 54.01 -9.46
N GLY A 225 17.00 54.91 -10.44
CA GLY A 225 16.90 56.36 -10.24
C GLY A 225 15.49 56.96 -10.10
N LYS A 226 14.47 56.20 -9.67
CA LYS A 226 13.17 56.78 -9.26
C LYS A 226 12.59 56.11 -8.02
N GLY A 227 13.20 56.39 -6.87
CA GLY A 227 12.42 56.47 -5.63
C GLY A 227 11.40 57.62 -5.76
N LYS A 228 10.12 57.29 -5.63
CA LYS A 228 9.12 58.19 -5.07
C LYS A 228 8.80 57.70 -3.68
#